data_AF-A0A8J2TDR4-F1
#
_entry.id   AF-A0A8J2TDR4-F1
#
_cell.length_a   1.000
_cell.length_b   1.000
_cell.length_c   1.000
_cell.angle_alpha   90.00
_cell.angle_beta   90.00
_cell.angle_gamma   90.00
#
_symmetry.space_group_name_H-M   'P 1'
#
loop_
_entity.id
_entity.type
_entity.pdbx_description
1 polymer ?
#
loop_
_entity_poly.entity_id
_entity_poly.type
_entity_poly.pdbx_seq_one_letter_code
_entity_poly.pdbx_strand_id
1 'polypeptide(L)' 'MLETQEQISIELPKTIKLYVNDEQFAELARVNRDLRLEKTASGELIVNPPTGGESPKTQF' A
#
# COMPACT_ATOMS: atom_id res chain seq x y z
N MET A 1 -7.28 -14.02 -25.99
CA MET A 1 -6.89 -14.91 -24.88
C MET A 1 -6.76 -14.01 -23.66
N LEU A 2 -7.49 -14.28 -22.58
CA LEU A 2 -7.37 -13.50 -21.36
C LEU A 2 -6.18 -14.06 -20.59
N GLU A 3 -5.07 -13.33 -20.58
CA GLU A 3 -3.96 -13.62 -19.65
C GLU A 3 -4.49 -13.43 -18.23
N THR A 4 -4.71 -14.53 -17.53
CA THR A 4 -4.98 -14.51 -16.08
C THR A 4 -3.73 -13.96 -15.41
N GLN A 5 -3.79 -12.72 -14.92
CA GLN A 5 -2.76 -12.19 -14.05
C GLN A 5 -2.76 -13.04 -12.76
N GLU A 6 -1.74 -13.86 -12.57
CA GLU A 6 -1.52 -14.54 -11.29
C GLU A 6 -1.11 -13.51 -10.24
N GLN A 7 -2.03 -13.23 -9.32
CA GLN A 7 -1.79 -12.33 -8.20
C GLN A 7 -1.02 -13.07 -7.10
N ILE A 8 0.21 -12.62 -6.82
CA ILE A 8 1.02 -13.11 -5.71
C ILE A 8 0.88 -12.12 -4.54
N SER A 9 0.44 -12.61 -3.38
CA SER A 9 0.37 -11.83 -2.15
C SER A 9 1.57 -12.12 -1.25
N ILE A 10 2.18 -11.07 -0.70
CA ILE A 10 3.28 -11.18 0.27
C ILE A 10 2.95 -10.37 1.51
N GLU A 11 3.13 -10.98 2.69
CA GLU A 11 2.98 -10.32 3.97
C GLU A 11 4.25 -9.50 4.27
N LEU A 12 4.11 -8.19 4.41
CA LEU A 12 5.23 -7.31 4.74
C LEU A 12 5.33 -7.14 6.27
N PRO A 13 6.49 -7.45 6.87
CA PRO A 13 6.70 -7.17 8.30
C PRO A 13 6.72 -5.66 8.54
N LYS A 14 6.15 -5.21 9.67
CA LYS A 14 6.04 -3.77 10.01
C LYS A 14 7.37 -3.01 10.10
N THR A 15 8.49 -3.73 10.15
CA THR A 15 9.84 -3.18 10.25
C THR A 15 10.50 -2.96 8.88
N ILE A 16 9.93 -3.48 7.79
CA ILE A 16 10.53 -3.32 6.47
C ILE A 16 10.24 -1.92 5.92
N LYS A 17 11.28 -1.28 5.38
CA LYS A 17 11.16 -0.03 4.64
C LYS A 17 11.14 -0.36 3.15
N LEU A 18 10.09 0.07 2.46
CA LEU A 18 9.99 -0.08 1.01
C LEU A 18 10.53 1.17 0.33
N TYR A 19 11.37 1.00 -0.69
CA TYR A 19 11.89 2.10 -1.49
C TYR A 19 11.42 1.95 -2.93
N VAL A 20 10.87 3.02 -3.49
CA VAL A 20 10.30 3.03 -4.83
C VAL A 20 10.76 4.27 -5.61
N ASN A 21 10.85 4.15 -6.93
CA ASN A 21 11.02 5.29 -7.81
C ASN A 21 9.69 5.98 -8.10
N ASP A 22 9.72 7.08 -8.87
CA ASP A 22 8.52 7.88 -9.15
C ASP A 22 7.45 7.13 -9.98
N GLU A 23 7.87 6.30 -10.94
CA GLU A 23 6.95 5.51 -11.76
C GLU A 23 6.23 4.44 -10.93
N GLN A 24 6.99 3.72 -10.09
CA GLN A 24 6.44 2.72 -9.18
C GLN A 24 5.50 3.35 -8.16
N PHE A 25 5.85 4.51 -7.61
CA PHE A 25 4.98 5.26 -6.71
C PHE A 25 3.67 5.67 -7.41
N ALA A 26 3.75 6.17 -8.65
CA ALA A 26 2.57 6.57 -9.41
C ALA A 26 1.61 5.40 -9.66
N GLU A 27 2.13 4.23 -10.04
CA GLU A 27 1.33 3.00 -10.19
C GLU A 27 0.71 2.56 -8.87
N LEU A 28 1.50 2.52 -7.78
CA LEU A 28 0.99 2.16 -6.46
C LEU A 28 -0.12 3.09 -6.00
N ALA A 29 0.03 4.41 -6.20
CA ALA A 29 -0.98 5.40 -5.85
C ALA A 29 -2.22 5.31 -6.76
N ARG A 30 -2.05 4.92 -8.03
CA ARG A 30 -3.15 4.70 -8.97
C ARG A 30 -3.99 3.48 -8.60
N VAL A 31 -3.34 2.39 -8.17
CA VAL A 31 -4.01 1.13 -7.79
C VAL A 31 -4.61 1.21 -6.39
N ASN A 32 -3.92 1.84 -5.43
CA ASN A 32 -4.33 1.89 -4.03
C ASN A 32 -4.93 3.25 -3.66
N ARG A 33 -5.98 3.66 -4.38
CA ARG A 33 -6.59 5.00 -4.26
C ARG A 33 -7.16 5.31 -2.87
N ASP A 34 -7.53 4.27 -2.13
CA ASP A 34 -8.07 4.37 -0.78
C ASP A 34 -6.99 4.57 0.30
N LEU A 35 -5.72 4.29 -0.04
CA LEU A 35 -4.58 4.50 0.86
C LEU A 35 -3.98 5.88 0.64
N ARG A 36 -3.58 6.56 1.73
CA ARG A 36 -2.72 7.75 1.61
C ARG A 36 -1.27 7.29 1.55
N LEU A 37 -0.72 7.28 0.34
CA LEU A 37 0.68 6.96 0.09
C LEU A 37 1.52 8.23 0.03
N GLU A 38 2.71 8.20 0.62
CA GLU A 38 3.71 9.25 0.57
C GLU A 38 5.07 8.66 0.15
N LYS A 39 5.85 9.40 -0.65
CA LYS A 39 7.22 9.04 -1.02
C LYS A 39 8.16 10.13 -0.53
N THR A 40 9.18 9.74 0.22
CA THR A 40 10.21 10.68 0.67
C THR A 40 11.18 11.04 -0.46
N ALA A 41 11.97 12.09 -0.28
CA ALA A 41 13.04 12.45 -1.22
C ALA A 41 14.08 11.33 -1.41
N SER A 42 14.27 10.48 -0.39
CA SER A 42 15.16 9.31 -0.43
C SER A 42 14.50 8.09 -1.09
N GLY A 43 13.24 8.19 -1.51
CA GLY A 43 12.49 7.13 -2.16
C GLY A 43 11.74 6.18 -1.23
N GLU A 44 11.75 6.42 0.09
CA GLU A 44 11.02 5.58 1.05
C GLU A 44 9.50 5.77 0.87
N LEU A 45 8.75 4.67 0.77
CA LEU A 45 7.31 4.64 0.70
C LEU A 45 6.71 4.57 2.11
N ILE A 46 5.85 5.52 2.42
CA ILE A 46 5.10 5.61 3.67
C ILE A 46 3.61 5.39 3.35
N VAL A 47 2.97 4.50 4.11
CA VAL A 47 1.53 4.24 4.02
C VAL A 47 0.86 4.82 5.26
N ASN A 48 0.09 5.89 5.07
CA ASN A 48 -0.75 6.48 6.10
C ASN A 48 -2.19 5.98 5.88
N PRO A 49 -2.64 4.90 6.55
CA PRO A 49 -4.03 4.52 6.45
C PRO A 49 -4.91 5.70 6.90
N PRO A 50 -6.07 5.93 6.27
CA PRO A 50 -7.02 6.90 6.80
C PRO A 50 -7.32 6.53 8.25
N THR A 51 -7.19 7.48 9.16
CA THR A 51 -7.51 7.30 10.58
C THR A 51 -9.01 7.02 10.69
N GLY A 52 -9.39 5.74 10.58
CA GLY A 52 -10.79 5.33 10.45
C GLY A 52 -11.03 3.85 10.18
N GLY A 53 -10.07 2.98 10.51
CA GLY A 53 -10.18 1.52 10.33
C GLY A 53 -10.34 0.72 11.64
N GLU A 54 -10.42 1.39 12.79
CA GLU A 54 -10.95 0.74 13.99
C GLU A 54 -12.47 0.72 13.85
N SER A 55 -13.00 -0.25 13.09
CA SER A 55 -14.32 -0.75 13.48
C SER A 55 -14.14 -1.33 14.87
N PRO A 56 -14.76 -0.77 15.93
CA PRO A 56 -14.80 -1.47 17.20
C PRO A 56 -15.41 -2.84 16.90
N LYS A 57 -14.69 -3.92 17.22
CA LYS A 57 -15.31 -5.24 17.30
C LYS A 57 -16.38 -5.12 18.38
N THR A 58 -17.61 -4.85 17.98
CA THR A 58 -18.75 -4.93 18.89
C THR A 58 -18.88 -6.40 19.27
N GLN A 59 -18.40 -6.74 20.47
CA GLN A 59 -18.88 -7.96 21.14
C GLN A 59 -20.35 -7.70 21.48
N PHE A 60 -21.24 -8.39 20.78
CA PHE A 60 -22.56 -8.72 21.27
C PHE A 60 -22.53 -10.19 21.73
#